data_AF-A0A353GP55-F1
#
_entry.id   AF-A0A353GP55-F1
#
_cell.length_a   1.000
_cell.length_b   1.000
_cell.length_c   1.000
_cell.angle_alpha   90.00
_cell.angle_beta   90.00
_cell.angle_gamma   90.00
#
_symmetry.space_group_name_H-M   'P 1'
#
loop_
_entity.id
_entity.type
_entity.pdbx_description
1 polymer ?
#
loop_
_entity_poly.entity_id
_entity_poly.type
_entity_poly.pdbx_seq_one_letter_code
_entity_poly.pdbx_strand_id
1 'polypeptide(L)'
;MIDLNDKLIDEISELAPEEIIKKFSPEEVESLTIKIIQQTAKLESDLKEREEKEHYMRQQLIKEFGAKPIISLFLTGEDEVEINLIISGVINTFPERIGIFDGFELLSFIANLLHIPEKRQRVDNALARYQGPINQTPLATVDYQVYGRKVAHWLNFGVNPKPKIHWFKKINIFGKEV
;
A
#
# COMPACT_ATOMS: atom_id res chain seq x y z
N MET A 1 7.10 -17.98 -38.45
CA MET A 1 6.70 -16.92 -37.49
C MET A 1 6.73 -17.56 -36.12
N ILE A 2 7.76 -17.30 -35.30
CA ILE A 2 7.92 -17.93 -33.98
C ILE A 2 6.87 -17.32 -33.05
N ASP A 3 6.04 -18.14 -32.41
CA ASP A 3 5.11 -17.66 -31.38
C ASP A 3 5.86 -17.57 -30.05
N LEU A 4 6.00 -16.36 -29.51
CA LEU A 4 6.70 -16.13 -28.24
C LEU A 4 5.69 -16.36 -27.11
N ASN A 5 5.47 -17.63 -26.77
CA ASN A 5 4.79 -17.97 -25.52
C ASN A 5 5.77 -17.86 -24.35
N ASP A 6 5.24 -17.62 -23.15
CA ASP A 6 6.01 -17.39 -21.92
C ASP A 6 7.14 -18.42 -21.68
N LYS A 7 6.91 -19.68 -22.05
CA LYS A 7 7.93 -20.76 -22.00
C LYS A 7 9.20 -20.48 -22.81
N LEU A 8 9.08 -19.84 -23.97
CA LEU A 8 10.21 -19.57 -24.86
C LEU A 8 11.01 -18.36 -24.36
N ILE A 9 10.34 -17.41 -23.69
CA ILE A 9 10.98 -16.26 -23.03
C ILE A 9 11.78 -16.75 -21.82
N ASP A 10 11.21 -17.64 -21.01
CA ASP A 10 11.90 -18.26 -19.88
C ASP A 10 13.14 -19.03 -20.34
N GLU A 11 13.02 -19.87 -21.38
CA GLU A 11 14.16 -20.59 -21.96
C GLU A 11 15.27 -19.66 -22.51
N ILE A 12 14.90 -18.52 -23.09
CA ILE A 12 15.88 -17.54 -23.61
C ILE A 12 16.52 -16.76 -22.47
N SER A 13 15.78 -16.47 -21.40
CA SER A 13 16.26 -15.69 -20.24
C SER A 13 17.37 -16.39 -19.46
N GLU A 14 17.46 -17.72 -19.55
CA GLU A 14 18.49 -18.54 -18.89
C GLU A 14 19.74 -18.77 -19.76
N LEU A 15 19.70 -18.40 -21.05
CA LEU A 15 20.80 -18.62 -21.99
C LEU A 15 21.73 -17.41 -22.08
N ALA A 16 23.04 -17.67 -22.19
CA ALA A 16 23.99 -16.61 -22.50
C ALA A 16 23.80 -16.11 -23.95
N PRO A 17 24.15 -14.85 -24.26
CA PRO A 17 24.00 -14.30 -25.61
C PRO A 17 24.67 -15.14 -26.70
N GLU A 18 25.82 -15.77 -26.40
CA GLU A 18 26.53 -16.63 -27.35
C GLU A 18 25.82 -17.96 -27.62
N GLU A 19 24.99 -18.43 -26.67
CA GLU A 19 24.24 -19.68 -26.78
C GLU A 19 22.96 -19.50 -27.61
N ILE A 20 22.34 -18.32 -27.52
CA ILE A 20 21.19 -17.93 -28.34
C ILE A 20 21.58 -17.92 -29.82
N ILE A 21 22.73 -17.33 -30.18
CA ILE A 21 23.21 -17.24 -31.56
C ILE A 21 23.53 -18.62 -32.15
N LYS A 22 23.88 -19.61 -31.31
CA LYS A 22 24.13 -20.99 -31.74
C LYS A 22 22.85 -21.82 -31.90
N LYS A 23 21.81 -21.51 -31.11
CA LYS A 23 20.58 -22.29 -31.01
C LYS A 23 19.52 -21.85 -32.03
N PHE A 24 19.58 -20.60 -32.51
CA PHE A 24 18.61 -20.00 -33.42
C PHE A 24 19.27 -19.54 -34.72
N SER A 25 18.53 -19.58 -35.83
CA SER A 25 18.99 -19.04 -37.10
C SER A 25 19.08 -17.50 -37.06
N PRO A 26 19.89 -16.86 -37.93
CA PRO A 26 19.96 -15.39 -37.99
C PRO A 26 18.59 -14.71 -38.17
N GLU A 27 17.71 -15.30 -38.97
CA GLU A 27 16.34 -14.81 -39.24
C GLU A 27 15.44 -14.93 -38.00
N GLU A 28 15.63 -16.00 -37.22
CA GLU A 28 14.91 -16.23 -35.97
C GLU A 28 15.37 -15.26 -34.87
N VAL A 29 16.68 -15.02 -34.77
CA VAL A 29 17.26 -14.03 -33.85
C VAL A 29 16.78 -12.62 -34.19
N GLU A 30 16.73 -12.26 -35.48
CA GLU A 30 16.19 -10.97 -35.92
C GLU A 30 14.71 -10.82 -35.56
N SER A 31 13.90 -11.87 -35.81
CA SER A 31 12.48 -11.87 -35.44
C SER A 31 12.26 -11.77 -33.93
N LEU A 32 13.07 -12.48 -33.12
CA LEU A 32 13.06 -12.40 -31.66
C LEU A 32 13.43 -10.99 -31.18
N THR A 33 14.47 -10.40 -31.75
CA THR A 33 14.94 -9.05 -31.40
C THR A 33 13.85 -8.01 -31.67
N ILE A 34 13.19 -8.06 -32.83
CA ILE A 34 12.09 -7.15 -33.17
C ILE A 34 10.94 -7.29 -32.16
N LYS A 35 10.57 -8.52 -31.79
CA LYS A 35 9.49 -8.74 -30.82
C LYS A 35 9.84 -8.28 -29.42
N ILE A 36 11.08 -8.50 -28.96
CA ILE A 36 11.56 -8.01 -27.66
C ILE A 36 11.51 -6.49 -27.63
N ILE A 37 12.00 -5.81 -28.68
CA ILE A 37 11.94 -4.34 -28.77
C ILE A 37 10.49 -3.84 -28.68
N GLN A 38 9.55 -4.48 -29.37
CA GLN A 38 8.14 -4.13 -29.31
C GLN A 38 7.53 -4.34 -27.92
N GLN A 39 7.86 -5.46 -27.24
CA GLN A 39 7.39 -5.73 -25.88
C GLN A 39 7.96 -4.74 -24.87
N THR A 40 9.26 -4.41 -24.96
CA THR A 40 9.90 -3.42 -24.09
C THR A 40 9.27 -2.05 -24.28
N ALA A 41 9.06 -1.60 -25.53
CA ALA A 41 8.41 -0.33 -25.81
C ALA A 41 6.96 -0.28 -25.27
N LYS A 42 6.23 -1.40 -25.33
CA LYS A 42 4.90 -1.51 -24.74
C LYS A 42 4.95 -1.40 -23.20
N LEU A 43 5.85 -2.13 -22.56
CA LEU A 43 6.01 -2.08 -21.10
C LEU A 43 6.40 -0.68 -20.62
N GLU A 44 7.29 0.01 -21.34
CA GLU A 44 7.64 1.41 -21.04
C GLU A 44 6.43 2.35 -21.17
N SER A 45 5.60 2.16 -22.20
CA SER A 45 4.36 2.92 -22.36
C SER A 45 3.36 2.65 -21.22
N ASP A 46 3.16 1.38 -20.87
CA ASP A 46 2.25 0.95 -19.80
C ASP A 46 2.72 1.47 -18.44
N LEU A 47 4.04 1.48 -18.18
CA LEU A 47 4.64 2.06 -16.98
C LEU A 47 4.38 3.56 -16.91
N LYS A 48 4.63 4.29 -18.00
CA LYS A 48 4.39 5.74 -18.07
C LYS A 48 2.92 6.08 -17.82
N GLU A 49 1.99 5.33 -18.41
CA GLU A 49 0.56 5.55 -18.19
C GLU A 49 0.16 5.31 -16.72
N ARG A 50 0.74 4.29 -16.07
CA ARG A 50 0.53 4.05 -14.64
C ARG A 50 1.07 5.18 -13.78
N GLU A 51 2.29 5.65 -14.05
CA GLU A 51 2.89 6.77 -13.33
C GLU A 51 2.06 8.06 -13.46
N GLU A 52 1.55 8.35 -14.66
CA GLU A 52 0.67 9.50 -14.90
C GLU A 52 -0.66 9.39 -14.15
N LYS A 53 -1.27 8.19 -14.12
CA LYS A 53 -2.49 7.91 -13.34
C LYS A 53 -2.26 8.06 -11.85
N GLU A 54 -1.17 7.51 -11.31
CA GLU A 54 -0.80 7.65 -9.91
C GLU A 54 -0.55 9.11 -9.54
N HIS A 55 0.17 9.85 -10.39
CA HIS A 55 0.40 11.27 -10.20
C HIS A 55 -0.93 12.04 -10.14
N TYR A 56 -1.82 11.79 -11.10
CA TYR A 56 -3.14 12.43 -11.13
C TYR A 56 -3.96 12.14 -9.87
N MET A 57 -4.05 10.88 -9.47
CA MET A 57 -4.78 10.48 -8.25
C MET A 57 -4.22 11.15 -7.01
N ARG A 58 -2.89 11.20 -6.88
CA ARG A 58 -2.20 11.89 -5.79
C ARG A 58 -2.57 13.37 -5.73
N GLN A 59 -2.62 14.06 -6.87
CA GLN A 59 -3.04 15.47 -6.92
C GLN A 59 -4.50 15.67 -6.51
N GLN A 60 -5.41 14.76 -6.91
CA GLN A 60 -6.81 14.82 -6.47
C GLN A 60 -6.93 14.65 -4.95
N LEU A 61 -6.23 13.67 -4.37
CA LEU A 61 -6.21 13.46 -2.93
C LEU A 61 -5.63 14.66 -2.17
N ILE A 62 -4.55 15.27 -2.68
CA ILE A 62 -4.00 16.50 -2.09
C ILE A 62 -4.99 17.66 -2.20
N LYS A 63 -5.72 17.78 -3.31
CA LYS A 63 -6.73 18.83 -3.49
C LYS A 63 -7.91 18.65 -2.53
N GLU A 64 -8.39 17.42 -2.36
CA GLU A 64 -9.54 17.11 -1.50
C GLU A 64 -9.18 17.21 -0.01
N PHE A 65 -8.01 16.69 0.36
CA PHE A 65 -7.65 16.50 1.76
C PHE A 65 -6.58 17.46 2.26
N GLY A 66 -5.82 18.10 1.38
CA GLY A 66 -4.63 18.85 1.72
C GLY A 66 -3.43 17.94 2.01
N ALA A 67 -2.27 18.57 2.21
CA ALA A 67 -0.99 17.85 2.37
C ALA A 67 -0.78 17.15 3.73
N LYS A 68 -1.65 17.40 4.71
CA LYS A 68 -1.54 16.84 6.07
C LYS A 68 -2.03 15.38 6.13
N PRO A 69 -1.60 14.57 7.10
CA PRO A 69 -2.11 13.21 7.24
C PRO A 69 -3.63 13.14 7.46
N ILE A 70 -4.28 12.13 6.90
CA ILE A 70 -5.65 11.70 7.19
C ILE A 70 -5.62 10.21 7.51
N ILE A 71 -6.42 9.79 8.47
CA ILE A 71 -6.70 8.38 8.69
C ILE A 71 -8.17 8.09 8.39
N SER A 72 -8.45 6.98 7.72
CA SER A 72 -9.80 6.52 7.45
C SER A 72 -10.00 5.05 7.76
N LEU A 73 -11.24 4.69 8.08
CA LEU A 73 -11.76 3.33 8.09
C LEU A 73 -12.67 3.12 6.89
N PHE A 74 -12.50 2.00 6.19
CA PHE A 74 -13.33 1.58 5.07
C PHE A 74 -13.90 0.19 5.34
N LEU A 75 -15.20 -0.02 5.12
CA LEU A 75 -15.81 -1.34 5.30
C LEU A 75 -15.56 -2.22 4.09
N THR A 76 -15.02 -3.41 4.35
CA THR A 76 -14.66 -4.38 3.30
C THR A 76 -15.50 -5.65 3.34
N GLY A 77 -16.34 -5.80 4.37
CA GLY A 77 -17.28 -6.91 4.56
C GLY A 77 -18.37 -6.56 5.58
N GLU A 78 -19.12 -7.56 6.07
CA GLU A 78 -20.19 -7.35 7.06
C GLU A 78 -19.63 -6.84 8.41
N ASP A 79 -18.50 -7.42 8.85
CA ASP A 79 -17.88 -7.10 10.15
C ASP A 79 -16.40 -6.70 10.05
N GLU A 80 -15.88 -6.49 8.83
CA GLU A 80 -14.46 -6.19 8.59
C GLU A 80 -14.22 -4.78 8.04
N VAL A 81 -13.16 -4.16 8.54
CA VAL A 81 -12.70 -2.83 8.10
C VAL A 81 -11.24 -2.85 7.68
N GLU A 82 -10.92 -1.91 6.80
CA GLU A 82 -9.60 -1.58 6.33
C GLU A 82 -9.21 -0.20 6.87
N ILE A 83 -8.02 -0.08 7.48
CA ILE A 83 -7.46 1.19 7.92
C ILE A 83 -6.58 1.76 6.81
N ASN A 84 -6.82 3.02 6.46
CA ASN A 84 -6.04 3.76 5.48
C ASN A 84 -5.42 5.02 6.09
N LEU A 85 -4.12 5.21 5.90
CA LEU A 85 -3.38 6.42 6.28
C LEU A 85 -2.92 7.14 5.02
N ILE A 86 -3.53 8.29 4.75
CA ILE A 86 -3.24 9.11 3.57
C ILE A 86 -2.27 10.22 3.96
N ILE A 87 -1.07 10.22 3.39
CA ILE A 87 -0.06 11.25 3.65
C ILE A 87 0.41 11.82 2.32
N SER A 88 0.24 13.14 2.14
CA SER A 88 0.66 13.85 0.93
C SER A 88 0.15 13.19 -0.37
N GLY A 89 -1.11 12.74 -0.33
CA GLY A 89 -1.81 12.09 -1.45
C GLY A 89 -1.40 10.64 -1.72
N VAL A 90 -0.62 10.00 -0.85
CA VAL A 90 -0.31 8.57 -0.94
C VAL A 90 -1.17 7.82 0.06
N ILE A 91 -1.95 6.85 -0.42
CA ILE A 91 -2.76 5.97 0.41
C ILE A 91 -1.86 4.84 0.91
N ASN A 92 -1.80 4.68 2.23
CA ASN A 92 -1.12 3.57 2.87
C ASN A 92 -2.17 2.73 3.57
N THR A 93 -2.34 1.49 3.14
CA THR A 93 -3.32 0.58 3.70
C THR A 93 -2.66 -0.26 4.79
N PHE A 94 -3.31 -0.41 5.94
CA PHE A 94 -2.88 -1.36 6.95
C PHE A 94 -3.10 -2.78 6.40
N PRO A 95 -2.08 -3.66 6.42
CA PRO A 95 -2.12 -4.91 5.67
C PRO A 95 -3.15 -5.94 6.17
N GLU A 96 -3.73 -5.73 7.35
CA GLU A 96 -4.72 -6.63 7.93
C GLU A 96 -6.10 -5.98 7.91
N ARG A 97 -7.08 -6.75 7.44
CA ARG A 97 -8.49 -6.49 7.74
C ARG A 97 -8.76 -6.92 9.17
N ILE A 98 -9.53 -6.11 9.86
CA ILE A 98 -9.78 -6.26 11.29
C ILE A 98 -11.26 -6.07 11.56
N GLY A 99 -11.73 -6.58 12.70
CA GLY A 99 -13.10 -6.36 13.12
C GLY A 99 -13.42 -4.87 13.24
N ILE A 100 -14.69 -4.50 12.99
CA ILE A 100 -15.15 -3.10 13.09
C ILE A 100 -14.71 -2.44 14.41
N PHE A 101 -14.88 -3.12 15.54
CA PHE A 101 -14.54 -2.59 16.86
C PHE A 101 -13.04 -2.34 17.02
N ASP A 102 -12.21 -3.33 16.66
CA ASP A 102 -10.74 -3.19 16.70
C ASP A 102 -10.27 -2.05 15.78
N GLY A 103 -10.94 -1.86 14.63
CA GLY A 103 -10.66 -0.76 13.72
C GLY A 103 -10.91 0.61 14.32
N PHE A 104 -11.98 0.81 15.09
CA PHE A 104 -12.23 2.09 15.77
C PHE A 104 -11.18 2.40 16.83
N GLU A 105 -10.79 1.40 17.61
CA GLU A 105 -9.74 1.54 18.62
C GLU A 105 -8.39 1.85 17.98
N LEU A 106 -8.02 1.12 16.91
CA LEU A 106 -6.77 1.36 16.20
C LEU A 106 -6.74 2.69 15.45
N LEU A 107 -7.85 3.12 14.86
CA LEU A 107 -7.97 4.46 14.27
C LEU A 107 -7.67 5.53 15.33
N SER A 108 -8.28 5.42 16.51
CA SER A 108 -8.08 6.35 17.62
C SER A 108 -6.61 6.32 18.11
N PHE A 109 -6.04 5.13 18.24
CA PHE A 109 -4.64 4.94 18.65
C PHE A 109 -3.66 5.59 17.65
N ILE A 110 -3.81 5.30 16.36
CA ILE A 110 -2.93 5.84 15.30
C ILE A 110 -3.10 7.36 15.22
N ALA A 111 -4.34 7.85 15.27
CA ALA A 111 -4.61 9.28 15.23
C ALA A 111 -3.93 10.02 16.39
N ASN A 112 -4.01 9.47 17.61
CA ASN A 112 -3.31 10.03 18.76
C ASN A 112 -1.79 9.97 18.60
N LEU A 113 -1.25 8.84 18.15
CA LEU A 113 0.19 8.64 17.94
C LEU A 113 0.79 9.62 16.91
N LEU A 114 0.01 9.93 15.87
CA LEU A 114 0.42 10.79 14.77
C LEU A 114 -0.08 12.24 14.93
N HIS A 115 -0.74 12.55 16.04
CA HIS A 115 -1.38 13.85 16.30
C HIS A 115 -2.33 14.31 15.16
N ILE A 116 -3.10 13.37 14.61
CA ILE A 116 -4.10 13.64 13.57
C ILE A 116 -5.38 14.14 14.25
N PRO A 117 -5.81 15.38 13.98
CA PRO A 117 -7.00 15.95 14.61
C PRO A 117 -8.28 15.21 14.14
N GLU A 118 -9.30 15.15 14.99
CA GLU A 118 -10.57 14.44 14.73
C GLU A 118 -11.20 14.78 13.37
N LYS A 119 -11.19 16.05 12.96
CA LYS A 119 -11.70 16.48 11.63
C LYS A 119 -10.96 15.88 10.42
N ARG A 120 -9.83 15.21 10.66
CA ARG A 120 -8.99 14.49 9.68
C ARG A 120 -8.99 12.98 9.93
N GLN A 121 -9.89 12.50 10.78
CA GLN A 121 -10.23 11.10 10.96
C GLN A 121 -11.56 10.88 10.23
N ARG A 122 -11.63 9.85 9.40
CA ARG A 122 -12.82 9.55 8.59
C ARG A 122 -13.27 8.11 8.77
N VAL A 123 -14.55 7.91 8.59
CA VAL A 123 -15.15 6.58 8.47
C VAL A 123 -16.00 6.65 7.21
N ASP A 124 -15.49 6.07 6.11
CA ASP A 124 -16.11 6.20 4.79
C ASP A 124 -17.02 4.99 4.48
N ASN A 125 -18.27 5.31 4.16
CA ASN A 125 -19.41 4.48 3.74
C ASN A 125 -19.46 2.99 4.11
N ALA A 126 -19.96 2.75 5.34
CA ALA A 126 -21.15 1.93 5.66
C ALA A 126 -21.50 2.03 7.17
N LEU A 127 -20.57 2.54 7.99
CA LEU A 127 -20.76 2.85 9.42
C LEU A 127 -21.63 4.08 9.70
N ALA A 128 -21.91 4.93 8.70
CA ALA A 128 -22.89 6.00 8.84
C ALA A 128 -24.30 5.48 9.20
N ARG A 129 -24.60 4.22 8.89
CA ARG A 129 -25.86 3.55 9.32
C ARG A 129 -25.86 3.14 10.79
N TYR A 130 -24.69 3.06 11.41
CA TYR A 130 -24.50 2.75 12.83
C TYR A 130 -24.37 4.02 13.69
N GLN A 131 -24.87 5.18 13.22
CA GLN A 131 -25.15 6.36 14.06
C GLN A 131 -26.31 6.09 15.04
N GLY A 132 -26.25 5.00 15.78
CA GLY A 132 -26.62 5.07 17.19
C GLY A 132 -25.51 5.85 17.91
N PRO A 133 -25.80 6.50 19.06
CA PRO A 133 -24.74 7.07 19.87
C PRO A 133 -23.71 5.97 20.11
N ILE A 134 -22.50 6.13 19.55
CA ILE A 134 -21.36 5.32 19.96
C ILE A 134 -21.11 5.77 21.39
N ASN A 135 -21.82 5.13 22.34
CA ASN A 135 -21.55 5.27 23.74
C ASN A 135 -20.07 4.91 23.88
N GLN A 136 -19.28 5.94 24.21
CA GLN A 136 -17.87 5.85 24.55
C GLN A 136 -17.73 4.92 25.76
N THR A 137 -17.82 3.63 25.50
CA THR A 137 -17.52 2.59 26.46
C THR A 137 -16.12 2.14 26.03
N PRO A 138 -15.08 2.41 26.81
CA PRO A 138 -13.76 1.88 26.53
C PRO A 138 -13.84 0.38 26.79
N LEU A 139 -14.23 -0.40 25.78
CA LEU A 139 -14.19 -1.84 25.85
C LEU A 139 -12.76 -2.23 25.52
N ALA A 140 -11.99 -2.50 26.56
CA ALA A 140 -10.62 -3.00 26.45
C ALA A 140 -10.64 -4.39 25.80
N THR A 141 -10.62 -4.46 24.47
CA THR A 141 -10.49 -5.74 23.75
C THR A 141 -9.50 -5.74 22.60
N VAL A 142 -9.00 -4.58 22.14
CA VAL A 142 -7.80 -4.62 21.29
C VAL A 142 -6.65 -5.19 22.11
N ASP A 143 -6.13 -6.33 21.68
CA ASP A 143 -4.84 -6.80 22.15
C ASP A 143 -3.77 -5.81 21.63
N TYR A 144 -3.56 -4.75 22.41
CA TYR A 144 -2.57 -3.71 22.11
C TYR A 144 -1.15 -4.30 22.03
N GLN A 145 -0.88 -5.47 22.62
CA GLN A 145 0.42 -6.13 22.45
C GLN A 145 0.57 -6.69 21.04
N VAL A 146 -0.49 -7.25 20.46
CA VAL A 146 -0.49 -7.80 19.10
C VAL A 146 -0.62 -6.68 18.06
N TYR A 147 -1.68 -5.88 18.13
CA TYR A 147 -1.93 -4.85 17.11
C TYR A 147 -1.01 -3.65 17.25
N GLY A 148 -0.60 -3.27 18.47
CA GLY A 148 0.35 -2.16 18.67
C GLY A 148 1.70 -2.44 18.00
N ARG A 149 2.21 -3.68 18.07
CA ARG A 149 3.44 -4.09 17.37
C ARG A 149 3.29 -4.04 15.86
N LYS A 150 2.17 -4.55 15.34
CA LYS A 150 1.85 -4.54 13.90
C LYS A 150 1.71 -3.12 13.36
N VAL A 151 0.98 -2.26 14.07
CA VAL A 151 0.84 -0.83 13.73
C VAL A 151 2.19 -0.13 13.79
N ALA A 152 2.99 -0.35 14.84
CA ALA A 152 4.33 0.23 14.92
C ALA A 152 5.23 -0.22 13.76
N HIS A 153 5.19 -1.50 13.38
CA HIS A 153 5.93 -2.02 12.24
C HIS A 153 5.46 -1.36 10.93
N TRP A 154 4.14 -1.36 10.68
CA TRP A 154 3.56 -0.75 9.51
C TRP A 154 3.90 0.74 9.39
N LEU A 155 3.75 1.53 10.46
CA LEU A 155 4.09 2.95 10.44
C LEU A 155 5.59 3.22 10.19
N ASN A 156 6.48 2.33 10.62
CA ASN A 156 7.93 2.49 10.45
C ASN A 156 8.46 1.98 9.10
N PHE A 157 7.82 0.95 8.52
CA PHE A 157 8.36 0.24 7.35
C PHE A 157 7.40 0.17 6.16
N GLY A 158 6.09 0.17 6.39
CA GLY A 158 5.07 0.04 5.34
C GLY A 158 4.47 1.36 4.85
N VAL A 159 4.71 2.48 5.54
CA VAL A 159 4.11 3.77 5.19
C VAL A 159 5.08 4.65 4.40
N ASN A 160 4.64 5.10 3.22
CA ASN A 160 5.33 6.08 2.38
C ASN A 160 4.42 7.29 2.09
N PRO A 161 4.84 8.53 2.38
CA PRO A 161 6.03 8.91 3.14
C PRO A 161 5.90 8.55 4.63
N LYS A 162 7.03 8.22 5.28
CA LYS A 162 7.04 7.85 6.71
C LYS A 162 6.50 9.01 7.58
N PRO A 163 5.59 8.75 8.53
CA PRO A 163 5.08 9.77 9.41
C PRO A 163 6.16 10.21 10.40
N LYS A 164 6.15 11.48 10.79
CA LYS A 164 6.98 11.98 11.89
C LYS A 164 6.32 11.59 13.22
N ILE A 165 6.80 10.53 13.84
CA ILE A 165 6.27 10.05 15.12
C ILE A 165 7.10 10.65 16.25
N HIS A 166 6.49 11.47 17.11
CA HIS A 166 7.22 12.17 18.17
C HIS A 166 7.41 11.36 19.46
N TRP A 167 6.91 10.12 19.53
CA TRP A 167 6.84 9.34 20.78
C TRP A 167 7.64 8.02 20.81
N PHE A 168 8.33 7.63 19.73
CA PHE A 168 9.20 6.43 19.77
C PHE A 168 10.41 6.57 20.71
N LYS A 169 10.66 7.74 21.30
CA LYS A 169 11.63 7.90 22.40
C LYS A 169 11.15 7.35 23.75
N LYS A 170 9.86 7.01 23.92
CA LYS A 170 9.31 6.54 25.21
C LYS A 170 8.49 5.26 25.17
N ILE A 171 8.17 4.73 24.00
CA ILE A 171 7.63 3.37 23.92
C ILE A 171 8.82 2.42 23.93
N ASN A 172 9.04 1.83 25.09
CA ASN A 172 10.01 0.79 25.36
C ASN A 172 9.61 -0.48 24.59
N ILE A 173 9.82 -0.51 23.27
CA ILE A 173 9.44 -1.67 22.43
C ILE A 173 10.48 -2.80 22.54
N PHE A 174 11.65 -2.55 23.15
CA PHE A 174 12.73 -3.55 23.22
C PHE A 174 13.47 -3.66 24.55
N GLY A 175 13.00 -3.06 25.64
CA GLY A 175 13.61 -3.26 26.97
C GLY A 175 15.12 -2.94 27.04
N LYS A 176 15.64 -2.15 26.09
CA LYS A 176 16.99 -1.62 26.09
C LYS A 176 16.93 -0.20 25.55
N GLU A 177 17.40 0.73 26.38
CA GLU A 177 17.62 2.12 26.00
C GLU A 177 18.69 2.19 24.90
N VAL A 178 18.45 3.03 23.90
CA VAL A 178 19.49 3.60 23.03
C VAL A 178 19.36 5.10 23.11
#